data_AF-A0A434FG34-F1
#
_entry.id   AF-A0A434FG34-F1
#
_cell.length_a   1.000
_cell.length_b   1.000
_cell.length_c   1.000
_cell.angle_alpha   90.00
_cell.angle_beta   90.00
_cell.angle_gamma   90.00
#
_symmetry.space_group_name_H-M   'P 1'
#
loop_
_entity.id
_entity.type
_entity.pdbx_description
1 polymer ?
#
loop_
_entity_poly.entity_id
_entity_poly.type
_entity_poly.pdbx_seq_one_letter_code
_entity_poly.pdbx_strand_id
1 'polypeptide(L)'
;MISPPFARSDEWHFRSNFDDKRRASLEASPTFAEIVDAILSDVLPGKPIKVAANDDRLPNCWRVKFPFEVSPLTFDRFFNGPSGIRAQFLTDSNLGRWANAHLVTMLAPTVIRELERDPLQQFGGLAPSSATDSIAGLSAKVWINELLVGWNSRDLAITRWEMAADEPGADSRGLCAPTGSQLVLLGAWINSDGVEMTLPEKIRRHEEVSRRGYS
;
A
#
# COMPACT_ATOMS: atom_id res chain seq x y z
N MET A 1 -16.10 -4.36 18.39
CA MET A 1 -15.39 -4.44 17.11
C MET A 1 -14.67 -5.78 17.07
N ILE A 2 -14.87 -6.58 16.03
CA ILE A 2 -14.13 -7.83 15.82
C ILE A 2 -12.73 -7.40 15.37
N SER A 3 -11.68 -7.77 16.12
CA SER A 3 -10.31 -7.52 15.65
C SER A 3 -10.11 -8.22 14.30
N PRO A 4 -9.61 -7.51 13.27
CA PRO A 4 -9.37 -8.14 11.99
C PRO A 4 -8.42 -9.34 12.15
N PRO A 5 -8.62 -10.43 11.40
CA PRO A 5 -7.83 -11.65 11.54
C PRO A 5 -6.46 -11.54 10.85
N PHE A 6 -5.74 -10.42 11.05
CA PHE A 6 -4.42 -10.25 10.48
C PHE A 6 -3.47 -11.30 11.05
N ALA A 7 -2.74 -11.96 10.17
CA ALA A 7 -1.90 -13.10 10.52
C ALA A 7 -0.45 -12.85 10.12
N ARG A 8 0.47 -13.47 10.85
CA ARG A 8 1.82 -13.66 10.39
C ARG A 8 1.82 -14.77 9.35
N SER A 9 2.48 -14.57 8.22
CA SER A 9 2.60 -15.59 7.18
C SER A 9 3.75 -16.56 7.49
N ASP A 10 3.43 -17.85 7.57
CA ASP A 10 4.42 -18.92 7.73
C ASP A 10 5.20 -19.19 6.43
N GLU A 11 4.66 -18.80 5.27
CA GLU A 11 5.34 -18.90 3.96
C GLU A 11 6.35 -17.78 3.71
N TRP A 12 6.50 -16.84 4.65
CA TRP A 12 7.37 -15.67 4.45
C TRP A 12 8.81 -16.00 4.82
N HIS A 13 9.66 -16.21 3.82
CA HIS A 13 11.07 -16.55 4.02
C HIS A 13 12.00 -15.60 3.29
N PHE A 14 13.14 -15.31 3.92
CA PHE A 14 14.26 -14.56 3.32
C PHE A 14 15.29 -15.52 2.75
N ARG A 15 15.89 -15.18 1.60
CA ARG A 15 16.99 -15.95 1.00
C ARG A 15 18.19 -16.04 1.94
N SER A 16 19.03 -17.06 1.77
CA SER A 16 20.19 -17.30 2.64
C SER A 16 21.23 -16.17 2.61
N ASN A 17 21.33 -15.42 1.51
CA ASN A 17 22.25 -14.28 1.37
C ASN A 17 21.66 -12.94 1.82
N PHE A 18 20.45 -12.94 2.40
CA PHE A 18 19.83 -11.73 2.96
C PHE A 18 20.54 -11.32 4.26
N ASP A 19 20.71 -10.02 4.49
CA ASP A 19 21.39 -9.46 5.67
C ASP A 19 20.81 -9.99 6.98
N ASP A 20 21.65 -10.63 7.81
CA ASP A 20 21.20 -11.34 9.02
C ASP A 20 20.61 -10.41 10.08
N LYS A 21 21.16 -9.20 10.22
CA LYS A 21 20.66 -8.23 11.20
C LYS A 21 19.27 -7.73 10.82
N ARG A 22 19.07 -7.39 9.54
CA ARG A 22 17.77 -7.00 9.00
C ARG A 22 16.78 -8.16 9.02
N ARG A 23 17.22 -9.38 8.67
CA ARG A 23 16.43 -10.61 8.80
C ARG A 23 15.88 -10.76 10.21
N ALA A 24 16.73 -10.77 11.23
CA ALA A 24 16.32 -10.92 12.62
C ALA A 24 15.32 -9.82 13.04
N SER A 25 15.53 -8.58 12.59
CA SER A 25 14.61 -7.47 12.85
C SER A 25 13.23 -7.67 12.22
N LEU A 26 13.18 -8.14 10.97
CA LEU A 26 11.93 -8.41 10.25
C LEU A 26 11.26 -9.70 10.74
N GLU A 27 12.00 -10.74 11.09
CA GLU A 27 11.44 -11.95 11.70
C GLU A 27 10.81 -11.64 13.07
N ALA A 28 11.34 -10.67 13.81
CA ALA A 28 10.75 -10.12 15.02
C ALA A 28 9.68 -9.03 14.74
N SER A 29 9.11 -8.98 13.53
CA SER A 29 8.05 -8.01 13.21
C SER A 29 6.85 -8.20 14.13
N PRO A 30 6.27 -7.09 14.63
CA PRO A 30 5.06 -7.13 15.43
C PRO A 30 3.85 -7.51 14.55
N THR A 31 2.66 -7.57 15.15
CA THR A 31 1.42 -7.81 14.41
C THR A 31 1.12 -6.69 13.42
N PHE A 32 0.28 -6.95 12.41
CA PHE A 32 -0.09 -5.89 11.45
C PHE A 32 -0.77 -4.70 12.12
N ALA A 33 -1.60 -4.93 13.15
CA ALA A 33 -2.24 -3.86 13.92
C ALA A 33 -1.19 -2.95 14.59
N GLU A 34 -0.18 -3.53 15.23
CA GLU A 34 0.93 -2.76 15.84
C GLU A 34 1.78 -2.05 14.77
N ILE A 35 1.93 -2.62 13.56
CA ILE A 35 2.56 -1.92 12.43
C ILE A 35 1.73 -0.70 12.01
N VAL A 36 0.41 -0.82 11.97
CA VAL A 36 -0.50 0.30 11.68
C VAL A 36 -0.36 1.37 12.76
N ASP A 37 -0.36 1.01 14.04
CA ASP A 37 -0.15 1.95 15.15
C ASP A 37 1.20 2.67 15.07
N ALA A 38 2.26 1.94 14.68
CA ALA A 38 3.57 2.54 14.42
C ALA A 38 3.54 3.51 13.24
N ILE A 39 2.86 3.18 12.13
CA ILE A 39 2.67 4.10 11.00
C ILE A 39 1.95 5.38 11.44
N LEU A 40 0.87 5.25 12.22
CA LEU A 40 0.10 6.41 12.69
C LEU A 40 0.88 7.29 13.67
N SER A 41 1.78 6.70 14.45
CA SER A 41 2.64 7.41 15.40
C SER A 41 3.84 8.09 14.72
N ASP A 42 4.42 7.43 13.71
CA ASP A 42 5.61 7.89 12.99
C ASP A 42 5.28 8.84 11.83
N VAL A 43 4.01 9.01 11.46
CA VAL A 43 3.61 9.71 10.24
C VAL A 43 4.14 11.15 10.24
N LEU A 44 5.01 11.46 9.28
CA LEU A 44 5.36 12.82 8.91
C LEU A 44 4.56 13.15 7.66
N PRO A 45 3.45 13.90 7.80
CA PRO A 45 2.52 14.13 6.69
C PRO A 45 3.18 14.94 5.58
N GLY A 46 3.08 14.47 4.35
CA GLY A 46 3.34 15.29 3.16
C GLY A 46 2.10 16.12 2.80
N LYS A 47 2.16 16.81 1.66
CA LYS A 47 1.00 17.55 1.13
C LYS A 47 0.07 16.59 0.38
N PRO A 48 -1.22 16.44 0.76
CA PRO A 48 -2.19 15.72 -0.07
C PRO A 48 -2.40 16.48 -1.36
N ILE A 49 -2.40 15.76 -2.49
CA ILE A 49 -2.58 16.33 -3.82
C ILE A 49 -3.72 15.68 -4.59
N LYS A 50 -4.43 16.49 -5.38
CA LYS A 50 -5.39 16.00 -6.37
C LYS A 50 -4.61 15.54 -7.60
N VAL A 51 -4.82 14.29 -8.00
CA VAL A 51 -4.19 13.71 -9.20
C VAL A 51 -5.27 13.36 -10.20
N ALA A 52 -5.16 13.86 -11.43
CA ALA A 52 -6.00 13.42 -12.55
C ALA A 52 -5.54 12.04 -13.04
N ALA A 53 -6.48 11.23 -13.53
CA ALA A 53 -6.15 9.98 -14.17
C ALA A 53 -5.35 10.25 -15.46
N ASN A 54 -4.32 9.43 -15.70
CA ASN A 54 -3.48 9.48 -16.89
C ASN A 54 -3.83 8.34 -17.89
N ASP A 55 -5.00 7.73 -17.72
CA ASP A 55 -5.51 6.64 -18.56
C ASP A 55 -6.78 7.12 -19.25
N ASP A 56 -6.83 7.03 -20.58
CA ASP A 56 -7.94 7.53 -21.39
C ASP A 56 -9.28 6.84 -21.09
N ARG A 57 -9.24 5.65 -20.45
CA ARG A 57 -10.43 4.91 -20.01
C ARG A 57 -10.99 5.41 -18.68
N LEU A 58 -10.31 6.34 -18.01
CA LEU A 58 -10.76 7.05 -16.81
C LEU A 58 -10.92 8.55 -17.09
N PRO A 59 -11.72 8.94 -18.10
CA PRO A 59 -11.85 10.35 -18.48
C PRO A 59 -12.41 11.16 -17.32
N ASN A 60 -11.82 12.33 -17.07
CA ASN A 60 -12.21 13.25 -15.99
C ASN A 60 -12.19 12.63 -14.58
N CYS A 61 -11.57 11.45 -14.41
CA CYS A 61 -11.42 10.85 -13.10
C CYS A 61 -10.24 11.47 -12.37
N TRP A 62 -10.34 11.49 -11.05
CA TRP A 62 -9.30 12.03 -10.19
C TRP A 62 -9.23 11.24 -8.88
N ARG A 63 -8.15 11.39 -8.13
CA ARG A 63 -8.03 10.82 -6.78
C ARG A 63 -7.21 11.71 -5.86
N VAL A 64 -7.35 11.48 -4.55
CA VAL A 64 -6.39 11.96 -3.56
C VAL A 64 -5.13 11.10 -3.61
N LYS A 65 -3.96 11.74 -3.66
CA LYS A 65 -2.66 11.10 -3.41
C LYS A 65 -2.02 11.81 -2.22
N PHE A 66 -1.67 11.06 -1.19
CA PHE A 66 -1.06 11.60 0.02
C PHE A 66 0.24 10.85 0.31
N PRO A 67 1.40 11.39 -0.11
CA PRO A 67 2.69 10.86 0.31
C PRO A 67 2.97 11.26 1.77
N PHE A 68 3.61 10.38 2.53
CA PHE A 68 4.04 10.64 3.89
C PHE A 68 5.29 9.81 4.23
N GLU A 69 6.11 10.32 5.14
CA GLU A 69 7.28 9.58 5.63
C GLU A 69 6.92 8.83 6.92
N VAL A 70 7.59 7.70 7.12
CA VAL A 70 7.64 6.93 8.37
C VAL A 70 9.10 6.56 8.65
N SER A 71 9.39 6.04 9.85
CA SER A 71 10.74 5.55 10.13
C SER A 71 11.12 4.40 9.17
N PRO A 72 12.40 4.25 8.79
CA PRO A 72 12.83 3.16 7.91
C PRO A 72 12.47 1.77 8.44
N LEU A 73 12.45 1.58 9.76
CA LEU A 73 12.05 0.33 10.40
C LEU A 73 10.55 0.06 10.21
N THR A 74 9.70 1.07 10.38
CA THR A 74 8.25 0.97 10.17
C THR A 74 7.94 0.67 8.70
N PHE A 75 8.61 1.34 7.76
CA PHE A 75 8.53 1.02 6.33
C PHE A 75 8.89 -0.45 6.07
N ASP A 76 10.02 -0.90 6.61
CA ASP A 76 10.56 -2.23 6.37
C ASP A 76 9.62 -3.31 6.91
N ARG A 77 9.10 -3.14 8.13
CA ARG A 77 8.11 -4.04 8.72
C ARG A 77 6.79 -4.05 7.96
N PHE A 78 6.32 -2.88 7.53
CA PHE A 78 5.10 -2.76 6.74
C PHE A 78 5.20 -3.51 5.41
N PHE A 79 6.29 -3.34 4.67
CA PHE A 79 6.37 -3.86 3.31
C PHE A 79 7.06 -5.23 3.20
N ASN A 80 8.07 -5.49 4.03
CA ASN A 80 8.96 -6.65 3.93
C ASN A 80 8.85 -7.61 5.13
N GLY A 81 8.05 -7.27 6.14
CA GLY A 81 7.84 -8.11 7.31
C GLY A 81 6.87 -9.27 7.03
N PRO A 82 7.03 -10.41 7.74
CA PRO A 82 6.12 -11.56 7.68
C PRO A 82 4.72 -11.27 8.23
N SER A 83 4.53 -10.13 8.90
CA SER A 83 3.22 -9.61 9.32
C SER A 83 2.79 -8.39 8.49
N GLY A 84 3.61 -7.95 7.53
CA GLY A 84 3.38 -6.74 6.74
C GLY A 84 2.28 -6.88 5.70
N ILE A 85 2.00 -5.81 4.95
CA ILE A 85 0.89 -5.75 3.98
C ILE A 85 1.00 -6.83 2.91
N ARG A 86 2.21 -7.08 2.40
CA ARG A 86 2.44 -8.11 1.38
C ARG A 86 2.24 -9.52 1.94
N ALA A 87 2.57 -9.74 3.21
CA ALA A 87 2.31 -11.01 3.88
C ALA A 87 0.81 -11.26 4.10
N GLN A 88 0.01 -10.20 4.31
CA GLN A 88 -1.44 -10.31 4.35
C GLN A 88 -1.99 -10.76 2.99
N PHE A 89 -1.53 -10.17 1.88
CA PHE A 89 -1.88 -10.63 0.53
C PHE A 89 -1.40 -12.05 0.23
N LEU A 90 -0.21 -12.42 0.72
CA LEU A 90 0.32 -13.77 0.59
C LEU A 90 -0.62 -14.76 1.28
N THR A 91 -1.03 -14.48 2.52
CA THR A 91 -1.93 -15.37 3.26
C THR A 91 -3.27 -15.53 2.54
N ASP A 92 -3.93 -14.44 2.18
CA ASP A 92 -5.18 -14.44 1.42
C ASP A 92 -5.37 -13.08 0.72
N SER A 93 -5.85 -13.09 -0.52
CA SER A 93 -5.97 -11.87 -1.32
C SER A 93 -7.00 -10.89 -0.72
N ASN A 94 -8.06 -11.38 -0.08
CA ASN A 94 -9.04 -10.55 0.63
C ASN A 94 -8.49 -10.06 1.97
N LEU A 95 -7.69 -10.87 2.67
CA LEU A 95 -7.03 -10.41 3.90
C LEU A 95 -6.11 -9.21 3.62
N GLY A 96 -5.35 -9.23 2.53
CA GLY A 96 -4.58 -8.08 2.07
C GLY A 96 -5.43 -6.84 1.72
N ARG A 97 -6.63 -7.03 1.16
CA ARG A 97 -7.58 -5.93 0.94
C ARG A 97 -8.10 -5.36 2.26
N TRP A 98 -8.47 -6.21 3.21
CA TRP A 98 -8.91 -5.78 4.53
C TRP A 98 -7.82 -5.04 5.29
N ALA A 99 -6.57 -5.50 5.18
CA ALA A 99 -5.40 -4.84 5.76
C ALA A 99 -5.21 -3.43 5.19
N ASN A 100 -5.33 -3.26 3.87
CA ASN A 100 -5.32 -1.94 3.23
C ASN A 100 -6.48 -1.06 3.69
N ALA A 101 -7.72 -1.58 3.66
CA ALA A 101 -8.91 -0.82 4.06
C ALA A 101 -8.82 -0.36 5.52
N HIS A 102 -8.29 -1.21 6.40
CA HIS A 102 -8.05 -0.88 7.79
C HIS A 102 -7.04 0.27 7.93
N LEU A 103 -5.86 0.15 7.30
CA LEU A 103 -4.84 1.21 7.36
C LEU A 103 -5.33 2.54 6.74
N VAL A 104 -6.05 2.49 5.61
CA VAL A 104 -6.66 3.67 4.98
C VAL A 104 -7.65 4.34 5.93
N THR A 105 -8.53 3.55 6.56
CA THR A 105 -9.53 4.05 7.52
C THR A 105 -8.83 4.74 8.71
N MET A 106 -7.77 4.15 9.22
CA MET A 106 -7.01 4.71 10.34
C MET A 106 -6.23 5.97 9.97
N LEU A 107 -5.72 6.07 8.74
CA LEU A 107 -5.01 7.25 8.24
C LEU A 107 -5.94 8.38 7.79
N ALA A 108 -7.19 8.09 7.45
CA ALA A 108 -8.13 9.05 6.87
C ALA A 108 -8.25 10.36 7.69
N PRO A 109 -8.36 10.34 9.04
CA PRO A 109 -8.43 11.59 9.83
C PRO A 109 -7.20 12.48 9.65
N THR A 110 -6.00 11.89 9.55
CA THR A 110 -4.77 12.64 9.28
C THR A 110 -4.81 13.27 7.90
N VAL A 111 -5.20 12.53 6.86
CA VAL A 111 -5.28 13.07 5.50
C VAL A 111 -6.30 14.20 5.38
N ILE A 112 -7.49 14.03 5.98
CA ILE A 112 -8.55 15.04 5.98
C ILE A 112 -8.07 16.32 6.67
N ARG A 113 -7.42 16.21 7.83
CA ARG A 113 -6.83 17.36 8.53
C ARG A 113 -5.80 18.10 7.66
N GLU A 114 -4.96 17.38 6.92
CA GLU A 114 -3.99 18.03 6.02
C GLU A 114 -4.65 18.65 4.78
N LEU A 115 -5.75 18.10 4.28
CA LEU A 115 -6.56 18.72 3.22
C LEU A 115 -7.21 20.03 3.68
N GLU A 116 -7.72 20.06 4.91
CA GLU A 116 -8.36 21.24 5.51
C GLU A 116 -7.38 22.37 5.82
N ARG A 117 -6.08 22.08 5.97
CA ARG A 117 -5.04 23.09 6.21
C ARG A 117 -4.73 23.97 4.99
N ASP A 118 -4.97 23.48 3.78
CA ASP A 118 -4.77 24.25 2.54
C ASP A 118 -5.90 23.98 1.52
N PRO A 119 -7.14 24.46 1.79
CA PRO A 119 -8.29 24.17 0.94
C PRO A 119 -8.20 24.84 -0.44
N LEU A 120 -7.44 25.93 -0.55
CA LEU A 120 -7.56 26.90 -1.64
C LEU A 120 -6.67 26.58 -2.86
N GLN A 121 -5.68 25.68 -2.75
CA GLN A 121 -4.68 25.55 -3.82
C GLN A 121 -4.84 24.35 -4.76
N GLN A 122 -5.61 23.30 -4.45
CA GLN A 122 -5.55 22.04 -5.25
C GLN A 122 -6.88 21.36 -5.57
N PHE A 123 -7.94 21.64 -4.81
CA PHE A 123 -9.26 21.02 -5.00
C PHE A 123 -10.31 22.04 -5.46
N GLY A 124 -9.88 23.07 -6.21
CA GLY A 124 -10.66 24.23 -6.66
C GLY A 124 -12.17 24.00 -6.74
N GLY A 125 -12.90 24.54 -5.75
CA GLY A 125 -14.36 24.60 -5.72
C GLY A 125 -15.11 23.27 -5.51
N LEU A 126 -14.42 22.13 -5.34
CA LEU A 126 -15.08 20.88 -5.02
C LEU A 126 -15.51 20.85 -3.55
N ALA A 127 -16.73 20.37 -3.30
CA ALA A 127 -17.24 20.18 -1.96
C ALA A 127 -16.33 19.19 -1.19
N PRO A 128 -16.03 19.42 0.10
CA PRO A 128 -15.19 18.55 0.94
C PRO A 128 -15.56 17.06 0.89
N SER A 129 -16.84 16.75 0.66
CA SER A 129 -17.34 15.39 0.49
C SER A 129 -16.58 14.61 -0.58
N SER A 130 -16.14 15.26 -1.66
CA SER A 130 -15.52 14.56 -2.80
C SER A 130 -14.15 13.96 -2.45
N ALA A 131 -13.35 14.63 -1.62
CA ALA A 131 -12.03 14.14 -1.21
C ALA A 131 -12.17 12.96 -0.23
N THR A 132 -13.14 13.03 0.68
CA THR A 132 -13.51 11.93 1.56
C THR A 132 -13.96 10.70 0.77
N ASP A 133 -14.75 10.88 -0.30
CA ASP A 133 -15.18 9.77 -1.18
C ASP A 133 -13.99 9.07 -1.83
N SER A 134 -12.99 9.83 -2.31
CA SER A 134 -11.75 9.24 -2.85
C SER A 134 -10.98 8.46 -1.78
N ILE A 135 -10.88 8.97 -0.55
CA ILE A 135 -10.14 8.30 0.53
C ILE A 135 -10.89 7.05 1.02
N ALA A 136 -12.23 7.10 1.11
CA ALA A 136 -13.07 6.02 1.61
C ALA A 136 -13.43 4.97 0.56
N GLY A 137 -13.07 5.19 -0.72
CA GLY A 137 -13.39 4.28 -1.81
C GLY A 137 -12.75 2.89 -1.65
N LEU A 138 -13.40 1.89 -2.25
CA LEU A 138 -13.08 0.47 -2.10
C LEU A 138 -11.71 0.07 -2.67
N SER A 139 -11.23 0.83 -3.67
CA SER A 139 -9.91 0.67 -4.27
C SER A 139 -8.81 1.53 -3.63
N ALA A 140 -9.15 2.34 -2.62
CA ALA A 140 -8.17 3.11 -1.88
C ALA A 140 -7.19 2.17 -1.16
N LYS A 141 -5.92 2.56 -1.10
CA LYS A 141 -4.85 1.73 -0.51
C LYS A 141 -3.68 2.56 -0.02
N VAL A 142 -2.88 1.95 0.84
CA VAL A 142 -1.56 2.46 1.20
C VAL A 142 -0.52 1.53 0.63
N TRP A 143 0.51 2.12 0.03
CA TRP A 143 1.59 1.38 -0.59
C TRP A 143 2.91 2.13 -0.44
N ILE A 144 4.00 1.50 -0.85
CA ILE A 144 5.30 2.18 -0.93
C ILE A 144 5.31 3.19 -2.07
N ASN A 145 6.14 4.24 -1.96
CA ASN A 145 6.45 5.05 -3.14
C ASN A 145 7.47 4.32 -4.02
N GLU A 146 6.96 3.64 -5.05
CA GLU A 146 7.76 2.81 -5.95
C GLU A 146 8.83 3.57 -6.74
N LEU A 147 8.69 4.90 -6.88
CA LEU A 147 9.66 5.76 -7.55
C LEU A 147 10.90 6.05 -6.69
N LEU A 148 10.83 5.80 -5.38
CA LEU A 148 11.88 6.14 -4.41
C LEU A 148 12.61 4.92 -3.87
N VAL A 149 12.32 3.72 -4.38
CA VAL A 149 12.93 2.48 -3.89
C VAL A 149 13.71 1.77 -5.00
N GLY A 150 14.79 1.11 -4.61
CA GLY A 150 15.58 0.25 -5.49
C GLY A 150 14.98 -1.16 -5.61
N TRP A 151 14.97 -1.70 -6.83
CA TRP A 151 14.45 -3.04 -7.16
C TRP A 151 15.55 -3.97 -7.68
N ASN A 152 16.69 -4.00 -7.01
CA ASN A 152 17.93 -4.61 -7.51
C ASN A 152 18.30 -5.94 -6.85
N SER A 153 17.37 -6.59 -6.15
CA SER A 153 17.64 -7.81 -5.37
C SER A 153 16.48 -8.83 -5.44
N ARG A 154 16.78 -10.11 -5.26
CA ARG A 154 15.78 -11.14 -4.94
C ARG A 154 16.01 -11.58 -3.50
N ASP A 155 15.39 -10.89 -2.57
CA ASP A 155 15.63 -11.06 -1.13
C ASP A 155 14.72 -12.11 -0.50
N LEU A 156 13.56 -12.36 -1.12
CA LEU A 156 12.53 -13.26 -0.60
C LEU A 156 12.60 -14.63 -1.31
N ALA A 157 12.30 -15.68 -0.55
CA ALA A 157 12.23 -17.08 -0.97
C ALA A 157 10.80 -17.60 -0.76
N ILE A 158 9.85 -17.04 -1.51
CA ILE A 158 8.42 -17.36 -1.41
C ILE A 158 8.04 -18.19 -2.63
N THR A 159 7.82 -19.49 -2.44
CA THR A 159 7.71 -20.48 -3.52
C THR A 159 6.76 -20.06 -4.63
N ARG A 160 5.54 -19.62 -4.28
CA ARG A 160 4.54 -19.20 -5.28
C ARG A 160 4.96 -17.96 -6.09
N TRP A 161 5.68 -17.02 -5.47
CA TRP A 161 6.17 -15.82 -6.14
C TRP A 161 7.38 -16.14 -7.01
N GLU A 162 8.22 -17.08 -6.59
CA GLU A 162 9.33 -17.59 -7.39
C GLU A 162 8.80 -18.27 -8.67
N MET A 163 7.83 -19.17 -8.52
CA MET A 163 7.18 -19.82 -9.68
C MET A 163 6.58 -18.80 -10.64
N ALA A 164 5.91 -17.76 -10.13
CA ALA A 164 5.32 -16.73 -10.97
C ALA A 164 6.37 -15.80 -11.62
N ALA A 165 7.52 -15.61 -10.99
CA ALA A 165 8.63 -14.81 -11.52
C ALA A 165 9.44 -15.55 -12.61
N ASP A 166 9.31 -16.87 -12.70
CA ASP A 166 9.93 -17.70 -13.74
C ASP A 166 9.07 -17.79 -15.03
N GLU A 167 7.84 -17.26 -15.01
CA GLU A 167 7.02 -17.12 -16.22
C GLU A 167 7.68 -16.13 -17.23
N PRO A 168 7.67 -16.40 -18.55
CA PRO A 168 8.27 -15.51 -19.53
C PRO A 168 7.68 -14.09 -19.48
N GLY A 169 8.55 -13.09 -19.33
CA GLY A 169 8.15 -11.67 -19.24
C GLY A 169 7.54 -11.26 -17.89
N ALA A 170 7.60 -12.13 -16.87
CA ALA A 170 7.09 -11.81 -15.55
C ALA A 170 7.98 -10.81 -14.79
N ASP A 171 7.31 -10.04 -13.93
CA ASP A 171 7.94 -9.09 -13.03
C ASP A 171 8.40 -9.80 -11.76
N SER A 172 9.68 -9.67 -11.41
CA SER A 172 10.26 -10.28 -10.21
C SER A 172 10.32 -9.34 -9.00
N ARG A 173 9.74 -8.14 -9.10
CA ARG A 173 9.71 -7.15 -8.01
C ARG A 173 9.05 -7.65 -6.73
N GLY A 174 8.13 -8.61 -6.84
CA GLY A 174 7.55 -9.26 -5.66
C GLY A 174 8.55 -9.97 -4.76
N LEU A 175 9.69 -10.41 -5.32
CA LEU A 175 10.76 -11.07 -4.57
C LEU A 175 11.77 -10.08 -3.95
N CYS A 176 11.66 -8.78 -4.23
CA CYS A 176 12.53 -7.77 -3.63
C CYS A 176 12.07 -7.41 -2.21
N ALA A 177 13.03 -7.06 -1.34
CA ALA A 177 12.77 -6.41 -0.06
C ALA A 177 13.40 -5.01 -0.04
N PRO A 178 12.82 -4.02 -0.77
CA PRO A 178 13.38 -2.68 -0.85
C PRO A 178 13.44 -2.00 0.52
N THR A 179 14.40 -1.10 0.70
CA THR A 179 14.44 -0.17 1.84
C THR A 179 13.88 1.18 1.43
N GLY A 180 13.35 1.94 2.40
CA GLY A 180 12.76 3.24 2.16
C GLY A 180 12.18 3.84 3.43
N SER A 181 11.56 5.00 3.29
CA SER A 181 10.85 5.71 4.38
C SER A 181 9.51 6.28 3.92
N GLN A 182 9.26 6.37 2.61
CA GLN A 182 8.05 7.00 2.09
C GLN A 182 6.97 5.99 1.70
N LEU A 183 5.80 6.17 2.30
CA LEU A 183 4.56 5.50 1.90
C LEU A 183 3.63 6.51 1.22
N VAL A 184 2.63 5.98 0.50
CA VAL A 184 1.65 6.79 -0.22
C VAL A 184 0.27 6.19 0.00
N LEU A 185 -0.64 6.99 0.51
CA LEU A 185 -2.06 6.72 0.38
C LEU A 185 -2.52 7.14 -1.01
N LEU A 186 -3.13 6.20 -1.72
CA LEU A 186 -3.77 6.41 -3.00
C LEU A 186 -5.26 6.20 -2.79
N GLY A 187 -6.04 7.26 -2.91
CA GLY A 187 -7.49 7.16 -2.93
C GLY A 187 -8.00 6.41 -4.17
N ALA A 188 -9.27 6.05 -4.14
CA ALA A 188 -10.02 5.57 -5.28
C ALA A 188 -10.14 6.65 -6.36
N TRP A 189 -10.24 6.23 -7.62
CA TRP A 189 -10.54 7.13 -8.73
C TRP A 189 -12.02 7.47 -8.73
N ILE A 190 -12.33 8.76 -8.69
CA ILE A 190 -13.70 9.29 -8.65
C ILE A 190 -13.96 10.06 -9.94
N ASN A 191 -15.08 9.76 -10.62
CA ASN A 191 -15.50 10.48 -11.82
C ASN A 191 -16.17 11.83 -11.48
N SER A 192 -16.70 12.54 -12.48
CA SER A 192 -17.41 13.82 -12.29
C SER A 192 -18.69 13.70 -11.46
N ASP A 193 -19.27 12.51 -11.40
CA ASP A 193 -20.54 12.24 -10.71
C ASP A 193 -20.31 11.74 -9.26
N GLY A 194 -19.06 11.69 -8.80
CA GLY A 194 -18.72 11.16 -7.48
C GLY A 194 -18.66 9.63 -7.41
N VAL A 195 -18.75 8.94 -8.54
CA VAL A 195 -18.75 7.46 -8.60
C VAL A 195 -17.32 6.94 -8.68
N GLU A 196 -17.02 5.92 -7.87
CA GLU A 196 -15.75 5.21 -7.95
C GLU A 196 -15.64 4.42 -9.26
N MET A 197 -14.53 4.65 -9.96
CA MET A 197 -14.18 3.98 -11.20
C MET A 197 -12.97 3.08 -10.98
N THR A 198 -13.07 1.81 -11.38
CA THR A 198 -11.93 0.88 -11.38
C THR A 198 -11.79 0.29 -12.77
N LEU A 199 -10.58 0.33 -13.32
CA LEU A 199 -10.27 -0.30 -14.60
C LEU A 199 -10.47 -1.83 -14.48
N PRO A 200 -11.04 -2.50 -15.51
CA PRO A 200 -11.33 -3.94 -15.45
C PRO A 200 -10.13 -4.80 -15.03
N GLU A 201 -8.94 -4.51 -15.56
CA GLU A 201 -7.72 -5.25 -15.21
C GLU A 201 -7.23 -4.99 -13.78
N LYS A 202 -7.66 -3.90 -13.13
CA LYS A 202 -7.30 -3.59 -11.74
C LYS A 202 -8.24 -4.23 -10.72
N ILE A 203 -9.40 -4.75 -11.14
CA ILE A 203 -10.37 -5.43 -10.26
C ILE A 203 -9.71 -6.61 -9.53
N ARG A 204 -8.92 -7.42 -10.26
CA ARG A 204 -8.24 -8.62 -9.74
C ARG A 204 -6.82 -8.36 -9.25
N ARG A 205 -6.41 -7.09 -9.12
CA ARG A 205 -5.05 -6.71 -8.70
C ARG A 205 -4.64 -7.31 -7.35
N HIS A 206 -5.58 -7.50 -6.44
CA HIS A 206 -5.33 -8.15 -5.16
C HIS A 206 -4.96 -9.63 -5.30
N GLU A 207 -5.56 -10.35 -6.25
CA GLU A 207 -5.18 -11.72 -6.61
C GLU A 207 -3.79 -11.74 -7.24
N GLU A 208 -3.46 -10.75 -8.07
CA GLU A 208 -2.11 -10.62 -8.65
C GLU A 208 -1.05 -10.39 -7.59
N VAL A 209 -1.28 -9.48 -6.63
CA VAL A 209 -0.35 -9.26 -5.50
C VAL A 209 -0.23 -10.52 -4.65
N SER A 210 -1.32 -11.25 -4.40
CA SER A 210 -1.27 -12.53 -3.68
C SER A 210 -0.41 -13.57 -4.42
N ARG A 211 -0.57 -13.66 -5.74
CA ARG A 211 0.14 -14.63 -6.60
C ARG A 211 1.60 -14.25 -6.87
N ARG A 212 1.93 -12.96 -6.93
CA ARG A 212 3.24 -12.47 -7.42
C ARG A 212 4.00 -11.60 -6.43
N GLY A 213 3.38 -11.18 -5.33
CA GLY A 213 3.95 -10.25 -4.34
C GLY A 213 3.96 -8.79 -4.77
N TYR A 214 3.53 -8.51 -6.00
CA TYR A 214 3.53 -7.19 -6.61
C TYR A 214 2.58 -7.17 -7.83
N SER A 215 1.96 -6.01 -8.10
CA SER A 215 1.16 -5.69 -9.29
C SER A 215 1.19 -4.18 -9.46
#